data_AF-A0A849PK30-F1
#
_entry.id   AF-A0A849PK30-F1
#
_cell.length_a   1.000
_cell.length_b   1.000
_cell.length_c   1.000
_cell.angle_alpha   90.00
_cell.angle_beta   90.00
_cell.angle_gamma   90.00
#
_symmetry.space_group_name_H-M   'P 1'
#
loop_
_entity.id
_entity.type
_entity.pdbx_description
1 polymer ?
#
loop_
_entity_poly.entity_id
_entity_poly.type
_entity_poly.pdbx_seq_one_letter_code
_entity_poly.pdbx_strand_id
1 'polypeptide(L)'
;MTTTIAITGKGGTGKTAVTALLIRHVMHGECVLLAVDADPDTNLPEALGDTVSRTVGDIREMVLEGLPPDADKMLVLESRIYEILTETPKYDLLVMGRPDGPGCYCYANNLLRGIMDKITKNYDLTIIDTAAGLEHLSRRIIRNLDILLVVTDGSRKGLLTAERIRNLAGELDLGFK
;
A
#
# COMPACT_ATOMS: atom_id res chain seq x y z
N MET A 1 -4.30 10.63 -15.18
CA MET A 1 -4.21 9.15 -15.16
C MET A 1 -3.13 8.87 -14.14
N THR A 2 -3.47 8.27 -12.99
CA THR A 2 -2.48 8.04 -11.91
C THR A 2 -1.43 7.04 -12.38
N THR A 3 -0.16 7.31 -12.09
CA THR A 3 0.91 6.32 -12.20
C THR A 3 1.05 5.59 -10.88
N THR A 4 1.10 4.26 -10.89
CA THR A 4 1.24 3.45 -9.66
C THR A 4 2.53 2.64 -9.68
N ILE A 5 3.38 2.86 -8.68
CA ILE A 5 4.66 2.18 -8.50
C ILE A 5 4.61 1.36 -7.22
N ALA A 6 4.89 0.06 -7.27
CA ALA A 6 5.13 -0.74 -6.08
C ALA A 6 6.60 -1.10 -5.94
N ILE A 7 7.10 -0.99 -4.72
CA ILE A 7 8.45 -1.37 -4.32
C ILE A 7 8.34 -2.68 -3.54
N THR A 8 8.89 -3.75 -4.12
CA THR A 8 8.98 -5.07 -3.51
C THR A 8 10.43 -5.57 -3.56
N GLY A 9 10.68 -6.79 -3.09
CA GLY A 9 12.02 -7.38 -3.12
C GLY A 9 12.26 -8.39 -2.02
N LYS A 10 13.53 -8.64 -1.73
CA LYS A 10 13.96 -9.52 -0.65
C LYS A 10 13.80 -8.82 0.71
N GLY A 11 13.63 -9.59 1.78
CA GLY A 11 13.64 -9.06 3.15
C GLY A 11 15.00 -8.44 3.50
N GLY A 12 15.00 -7.27 4.13
CA GLY A 12 16.23 -6.61 4.61
C GLY A 12 17.10 -5.95 3.53
N THR A 13 16.63 -5.79 2.28
CA THR A 13 17.41 -5.15 1.21
C THR A 13 17.25 -3.63 1.13
N GLY A 14 16.51 -3.02 2.06
CA GLY A 14 16.32 -1.57 2.11
C GLY A 14 15.16 -1.05 1.25
N LYS A 15 14.12 -1.86 0.99
CA LYS A 15 12.90 -1.45 0.25
C LYS A 15 12.33 -0.12 0.73
N THR A 16 11.97 -0.04 2.02
CA THR A 16 11.44 1.18 2.63
C THR A 16 12.38 2.38 2.50
N ALA A 17 13.69 2.17 2.60
CA ALA A 17 14.67 3.24 2.38
C ALA A 17 14.68 3.74 0.93
N VAL A 18 14.62 2.83 -0.04
CA VAL A 18 14.46 3.16 -1.47
C VAL A 18 13.15 3.91 -1.69
N THR A 19 12.05 3.45 -1.08
CA THR A 19 10.74 4.09 -1.17
C THR A 19 10.77 5.52 -0.62
N ALA A 20 11.32 5.72 0.58
CA ALA A 20 11.44 7.05 1.19
C ALA A 20 12.34 7.99 0.36
N LEU A 21 13.44 7.49 -0.22
CA LEU A 21 14.29 8.29 -1.11
C LEU A 21 13.59 8.67 -2.41
N LEU A 22 12.82 7.75 -3.00
CA LEU A 22 12.02 8.02 -4.19
C LEU A 22 10.96 9.08 -3.92
N ILE A 23 10.23 8.97 -2.82
CA ILE A 23 9.24 9.97 -2.37
C ILE A 23 9.93 11.34 -2.24
N ARG A 24 11.02 11.42 -1.47
CA ARG A 24 11.78 12.67 -1.29
C ARG A 24 12.25 13.28 -2.62
N HIS A 25 12.68 12.45 -3.56
CA HIS A 25 13.08 12.92 -4.88
C HIS A 25 11.90 13.50 -5.66
N VAL A 26 10.75 12.83 -5.66
CA VAL A 26 9.53 13.29 -6.35
C VAL A 26 8.95 14.56 -5.75
N MET A 27 9.04 14.76 -4.43
CA MET A 27 8.54 15.95 -3.72
C MET A 27 9.14 17.28 -4.21
N HIS A 28 10.25 17.24 -4.96
CA HIS A 28 10.83 18.42 -5.60
C HIS A 28 10.06 18.89 -6.84
N GLY A 29 9.17 18.06 -7.40
CA GLY A 29 8.29 18.42 -8.52
C GLY A 29 6.91 18.94 -8.07
N GLU A 30 6.01 19.09 -9.04
CA GLU A 30 4.60 19.52 -8.86
C GLU A 30 3.62 18.34 -8.79
N CYS A 31 4.11 17.12 -8.52
CA CYS A 31 3.32 15.90 -8.51
C CYS A 31 2.49 15.78 -7.23
N VAL A 32 1.18 15.53 -7.34
CA VAL A 32 0.34 15.14 -6.20
C VAL A 32 0.57 13.66 -5.90
N LEU A 33 1.19 13.36 -4.75
CA LEU A 33 1.71 12.03 -4.42
C LEU A 33 0.95 11.38 -3.26
N LEU A 34 0.54 10.13 -3.46
CA LEU A 34 0.10 9.23 -2.40
C LEU A 34 1.21 8.21 -2.08
N ALA A 35 1.69 8.20 -0.85
CA ALA A 35 2.52 7.15 -0.30
C ALA A 35 1.63 6.11 0.43
N VAL A 36 1.84 4.83 0.15
CA VAL A 36 1.11 3.72 0.79
C VAL A 36 2.10 2.78 1.45
N ASP A 37 2.01 2.62 2.77
CA ASP A 37 2.72 1.56 3.49
C ASP A 37 1.84 0.31 3.51
N ALA A 38 2.21 -0.70 2.71
CA ALA A 38 1.55 -1.99 2.65
C ALA A 38 2.36 -3.11 3.35
N ASP A 39 3.34 -2.74 4.18
CA ASP A 39 4.08 -3.65 5.06
C ASP A 39 3.40 -3.72 6.45
N PRO A 40 3.04 -4.93 6.94
CA PRO A 40 2.52 -5.08 8.30
C PRO A 40 3.43 -4.49 9.39
N ASP A 41 4.74 -4.47 9.17
CA ASP A 41 5.72 -3.96 10.14
C ASP A 41 5.73 -2.42 10.21
N THR A 42 5.07 -1.72 9.27
CA THR A 42 4.82 -0.27 9.27
C THR A 42 6.09 0.56 9.49
N ASN A 43 7.00 0.55 8.51
CA ASN A 43 8.30 1.22 8.62
C ASN A 43 8.38 2.52 7.81
N LEU A 44 7.47 2.73 6.84
CA LEU A 44 7.53 3.88 5.94
C LEU A 44 7.25 5.23 6.66
N PRO A 45 6.28 5.35 7.59
CA PRO A 45 6.05 6.60 8.30
C PRO A 45 7.30 7.10 9.02
N GLU A 46 7.99 6.21 9.75
CA GLU A 46 9.22 6.55 10.47
C GLU A 46 10.33 6.97 9.48
N ALA A 47 10.47 6.26 8.36
CA ALA A 47 11.48 6.58 7.35
C ALA A 47 11.26 7.95 6.69
N LEU A 48 10.00 8.41 6.63
CA LEU A 48 9.61 9.73 6.12
C LEU A 48 9.67 10.83 7.19
N GLY A 49 9.61 10.47 8.47
CA GLY A 49 9.59 11.39 9.60
C GLY A 49 8.18 11.76 10.08
N ASP A 50 7.19 10.93 9.72
CA ASP A 50 5.78 11.14 10.06
C ASP A 50 5.36 10.28 11.26
N THR A 51 4.31 10.75 11.94
CA THR A 51 3.64 9.98 12.99
C THR A 51 2.23 9.62 12.53
N VAL A 52 1.93 8.32 12.49
CA VAL A 52 0.61 7.81 12.08
C VAL A 52 -0.13 7.30 13.33
N SER A 53 -1.37 7.74 13.49
CA SER A 53 -2.17 7.43 14.68
C SER A 53 -3.09 6.21 14.51
N ARG A 54 -3.49 5.90 13.27
CA ARG A 54 -4.39 4.80 12.92
C ARG A 54 -4.05 4.27 11.52
N THR A 55 -4.40 3.01 11.30
CA THR A 55 -4.15 2.26 10.07
C THR A 55 -5.44 1.74 9.46
N VAL A 56 -5.38 1.31 8.19
CA VAL A 56 -6.51 0.63 7.53
C VAL A 56 -6.92 -0.65 8.28
N GLY A 57 -5.97 -1.32 8.94
CA GLY A 57 -6.20 -2.46 9.82
C GLY A 57 -7.19 -2.14 10.94
N ASP A 58 -6.93 -1.06 11.68
CA ASP A 58 -7.77 -0.60 12.80
C ASP A 58 -9.20 -0.28 12.32
N ILE A 59 -9.31 0.39 11.18
CA ILE A 59 -10.60 0.75 10.60
C ILE A 59 -11.38 -0.49 10.14
N ARG A 60 -10.69 -1.50 9.61
CA ARG A 60 -11.33 -2.75 9.18
C ARG A 60 -11.91 -3.52 10.36
N GLU A 61 -11.22 -3.55 11.49
CA GLU A 61 -11.69 -4.21 12.72
C GLU A 61 -12.94 -3.55 13.26
N MET A 62 -12.98 -2.21 13.31
CA MET A 62 -14.18 -1.45 13.69
C MET A 62 -15.42 -1.86 12.87
N VAL A 63 -15.27 -2.07 11.55
CA VAL A 63 -16.39 -2.49 10.68
C VAL A 63 -16.83 -3.93 10.93
N LEU A 64 -15.92 -4.80 11.41
CA LEU A 64 -16.21 -6.19 11.75
C LEU A 64 -16.87 -6.36 13.12
N GLU A 65 -16.49 -5.54 14.11
CA GLU A 65 -17.08 -5.53 15.44
C GLU A 65 -18.56 -5.16 15.43
N GLY A 66 -19.00 -4.46 14.38
CA GLY A 66 -20.41 -4.27 14.05
C GLY A 66 -20.78 -2.81 13.88
N LEU A 67 -21.37 -2.51 12.74
CA LEU A 67 -22.04 -1.24 12.48
C LEU A 67 -23.56 -1.41 12.66
N PRO A 68 -24.30 -0.32 12.96
CA PRO A 68 -25.75 -0.33 12.96
C PRO A 68 -26.32 -0.98 11.67
N PRO A 69 -27.39 -1.78 11.73
CA PRO A 69 -27.92 -2.50 10.57
C PRO A 69 -28.33 -1.61 9.40
N ASP A 70 -28.71 -0.38 9.70
CA ASP A 70 -29.14 0.68 8.79
C ASP A 70 -27.98 1.54 8.25
N ALA A 71 -26.76 1.37 8.78
CA ALA A 71 -25.60 2.11 8.31
C ALA A 71 -25.10 1.59 6.96
N ASP A 72 -24.84 2.51 6.03
CA ASP A 72 -24.09 2.21 4.82
C ASP A 72 -22.63 1.94 5.18
N LYS A 73 -22.29 0.65 5.29
CA LYS A 73 -20.94 0.20 5.66
C LYS A 73 -19.87 0.68 4.68
N MET A 74 -20.21 0.88 3.41
CA MET A 74 -19.27 1.37 2.41
C MET A 74 -18.97 2.85 2.66
N LEU A 75 -20.00 3.67 2.87
CA LEU A 75 -19.82 5.09 3.17
C LEU A 75 -19.07 5.30 4.49
N VAL A 76 -19.41 4.54 5.53
CA VAL A 76 -18.72 4.61 6.83
C VAL A 76 -17.25 4.23 6.65
N LEU A 77 -16.96 3.13 5.98
CA LEU A 77 -15.58 2.70 5.74
C LEU A 77 -14.81 3.74 4.92
N GLU A 78 -15.40 4.25 3.85
CA GLU A 78 -14.79 5.29 3.00
C GLU A 78 -14.44 6.54 3.81
N SER A 79 -15.40 7.07 4.58
CA SER A 79 -15.17 8.24 5.45
C SER A 79 -14.02 8.01 6.43
N ARG A 80 -13.98 6.83 7.07
CA ARG A 80 -12.93 6.50 8.03
C ARG A 80 -11.55 6.35 7.37
N ILE A 81 -11.49 5.85 6.14
CA ILE A 81 -10.22 5.77 5.41
C ILE A 81 -9.70 7.17 5.07
N TYR A 82 -10.57 8.09 4.65
CA TYR A 82 -10.17 9.49 4.46
C TYR A 82 -9.72 10.16 5.78
N GLU A 83 -10.36 9.86 6.91
CA GLU A 83 -9.98 10.40 8.22
C GLU A 83 -8.58 9.97 8.70
N ILE A 84 -8.11 8.78 8.31
CA ILE A 84 -6.78 8.28 8.72
C ILE A 84 -5.67 8.63 7.72
N LEU A 85 -6.02 9.23 6.58
CA LEU A 85 -5.03 9.67 5.62
C LEU A 85 -4.20 10.79 6.26
N THR A 86 -2.88 10.59 6.32
CA THR A 86 -1.98 11.56 6.90
C THR A 86 -1.57 12.56 5.82
N GLU A 87 -2.19 13.73 5.85
CA GLU A 87 -1.92 14.80 4.88
C GLU A 87 -0.65 15.57 5.25
N THR A 88 0.27 15.70 4.30
CA THR A 88 1.48 16.53 4.45
C THR A 88 1.51 17.61 3.36
N PRO A 89 2.36 18.64 3.48
CA PRO A 89 2.44 19.69 2.45
C PRO A 89 2.86 19.21 1.05
N LYS A 90 3.35 17.97 0.90
CA LYS A 90 3.98 17.47 -0.34
C LYS A 90 3.52 16.09 -0.79
N TYR A 91 2.96 15.29 0.10
CA TYR A 91 2.39 13.98 -0.19
C TYR A 91 1.38 13.61 0.89
N ASP A 92 0.50 12.69 0.58
CA ASP A 92 -0.37 12.08 1.58
C ASP A 92 0.11 10.66 1.87
N LEU A 93 -0.06 10.21 3.10
CA LEU A 93 0.41 8.91 3.55
C LEU A 93 -0.75 8.07 4.08
N LEU A 94 -0.89 6.86 3.53
CA LEU A 94 -1.83 5.86 4.00
C LEU A 94 -1.10 4.61 4.48
N VAL A 95 -1.37 4.19 5.70
CA VAL A 95 -0.77 2.99 6.30
C VAL A 95 -1.78 1.86 6.36
N MET A 96 -1.46 0.74 5.73
CA MET A 96 -2.34 -0.44 5.69
C MET A 96 -2.44 -1.12 7.06
N GLY A 97 -1.32 -1.21 7.78
CA GLY A 97 -1.24 -1.86 9.08
C GLY A 97 -1.47 -3.38 9.02
N ARG A 98 -1.20 -4.04 10.15
CA ARG A 98 -1.44 -5.46 10.29
C ARG A 98 -2.94 -5.72 10.52
N PRO A 99 -3.52 -6.79 9.95
CA PRO A 99 -4.77 -7.35 10.46
C PRO A 99 -4.55 -7.96 11.83
N ASP A 100 -5.19 -7.41 12.85
CA ASP A 100 -5.28 -8.05 14.15
C ASP A 100 -6.64 -8.76 14.28
N GLY A 101 -6.62 -9.93 14.91
CA GLY A 101 -7.83 -10.70 15.22
C GLY A 101 -8.23 -11.81 14.22
N PRO A 102 -8.98 -12.82 14.70
CA PRO A 102 -9.56 -13.87 13.87
C PRO A 102 -10.78 -13.34 13.09
N GLY A 103 -10.85 -13.57 11.78
CA GLY A 103 -12.01 -13.12 11.01
C GLY A 103 -11.96 -13.41 9.52
N CYS A 104 -13.14 -13.44 8.89
CA CYS A 104 -13.26 -13.49 7.44
C CYS A 104 -13.22 -12.07 6.87
N TYR A 105 -12.05 -11.66 6.39
CA TYR A 105 -11.83 -10.30 5.87
C TYR A 105 -12.25 -10.09 4.42
N CYS A 106 -12.83 -11.10 3.75
CA CYS A 106 -13.12 -11.06 2.32
C CYS A 106 -14.06 -9.90 1.94
N TYR A 107 -15.11 -9.66 2.72
CA TYR A 107 -16.06 -8.58 2.48
C TYR A 107 -15.42 -7.20 2.65
N ALA A 108 -14.74 -6.97 3.78
CA ALA A 108 -14.08 -5.69 4.04
C ALA A 108 -12.96 -5.41 3.02
N ASN A 109 -12.16 -6.41 2.65
CA ASN A 109 -11.16 -6.27 1.59
C ASN A 109 -11.81 -5.92 0.24
N ASN A 110 -13.03 -6.41 -0.04
CA ASN A 110 -13.75 -6.03 -1.26
C ASN A 110 -14.20 -4.58 -1.25
N LEU A 111 -14.63 -4.05 -0.10
CA LEU A 111 -14.97 -2.63 0.04
C LEU A 111 -13.71 -1.77 -0.05
N LEU A 112 -12.64 -2.14 0.66
CA LEU A 112 -11.35 -1.46 0.63
C LEU A 112 -10.80 -1.35 -0.79
N ARG A 113 -10.96 -2.39 -1.62
CA ARG A 113 -10.60 -2.33 -3.05
C ARG A 113 -11.25 -1.14 -3.76
N GLY A 114 -12.58 -1.01 -3.64
CA GLY A 114 -13.31 0.08 -4.30
C GLY A 114 -12.91 1.46 -3.77
N ILE A 115 -12.59 1.55 -2.48
CA ILE A 115 -12.14 2.80 -1.85
C ILE A 115 -10.74 3.17 -2.32
N MET A 116 -9.80 2.23 -2.34
CA MET A 116 -8.43 2.46 -2.85
C MET A 116 -8.44 2.89 -4.32
N ASP A 117 -9.30 2.28 -5.15
CA ASP A 117 -9.47 2.67 -6.56
C ASP A 117 -10.01 4.09 -6.71
N LYS A 118 -10.78 4.61 -5.74
CA LYS A 118 -11.24 6.01 -5.73
C LYS A 118 -10.14 6.95 -5.24
N ILE A 119 -9.48 6.61 -4.12
CA ILE A 119 -8.44 7.42 -3.49
C ILE A 119 -7.29 7.65 -4.47
N THR A 120 -6.74 6.57 -5.05
CA THR A 120 -5.60 6.64 -5.98
C THR A 120 -5.85 7.50 -7.22
N LYS A 121 -7.11 7.65 -7.66
CA LYS A 121 -7.47 8.51 -8.80
C LYS A 121 -7.33 10.00 -8.53
N ASN A 122 -7.25 10.41 -7.26
CA ASN A 122 -7.08 11.79 -6.86
C ASN A 122 -5.60 12.25 -6.92
N TYR A 123 -4.68 11.34 -7.21
CA TYR A 123 -3.24 11.58 -7.22
C TYR A 123 -2.66 11.39 -8.62
N ASP A 124 -1.55 12.08 -8.90
CA ASP A 124 -0.78 11.91 -10.13
C ASP A 124 0.13 10.68 -10.04
N LEU A 125 0.65 10.41 -8.84
CA LEU A 125 1.53 9.29 -8.54
C LEU A 125 1.12 8.63 -7.23
N THR A 126 1.08 7.29 -7.24
CA THR A 126 0.95 6.46 -6.04
C THR A 126 2.21 5.60 -5.90
N ILE A 127 2.91 5.71 -4.77
CA ILE A 127 4.08 4.89 -4.44
C ILE A 127 3.72 3.96 -3.28
N ILE A 128 3.93 2.66 -3.47
CA ILE A 128 3.53 1.63 -2.51
C ILE A 128 4.77 0.90 -2.00
N ASP A 129 5.07 1.03 -0.71
CA ASP A 129 6.06 0.20 -0.03
C ASP A 129 5.42 -1.13 0.34
N THR A 130 5.97 -2.25 -0.12
CA THR A 130 5.45 -3.57 0.23
C THR A 130 6.45 -4.37 1.05
N ALA A 131 5.93 -5.30 1.85
CA ALA A 131 6.73 -6.35 2.44
C ALA A 131 7.50 -7.16 1.37
N ALA A 132 8.38 -8.06 1.83
CA ALA A 132 9.11 -8.94 0.93
C ALA A 132 8.14 -9.80 0.08
N GLY A 133 8.50 -10.06 -1.18
CA GLY A 133 7.67 -10.86 -2.07
C GLY A 133 6.36 -10.20 -2.52
N LEU A 134 5.45 -10.99 -3.08
CA LEU A 134 4.19 -10.54 -3.68
C LEU A 134 2.94 -11.02 -2.94
N GLU A 135 3.12 -11.80 -1.86
CA GLU A 135 2.03 -12.31 -1.03
C GLU A 135 1.10 -11.20 -0.51
N HIS A 136 1.63 -10.00 -0.23
CA HIS A 136 0.84 -8.85 0.22
C HIS A 136 0.10 -8.15 -0.95
N LEU A 137 0.68 -8.14 -2.15
CA LEU A 137 0.03 -7.67 -3.39
C LEU A 137 -1.07 -8.64 -3.87
N SER A 138 -0.93 -9.93 -3.56
CA SER A 138 -1.89 -10.98 -3.96
C SER A 138 -3.29 -10.82 -3.37
N ARG A 139 -3.44 -10.04 -2.28
CA ARG A 139 -4.76 -9.72 -1.68
C ARG A 139 -5.59 -8.77 -2.56
N ARG A 140 -5.02 -8.29 -3.66
CA ARG A 140 -5.67 -7.48 -4.72
C ARG A 140 -6.32 -6.19 -4.22
N ILE A 141 -5.91 -5.67 -3.06
CA ILE A 141 -6.48 -4.42 -2.52
C ILE A 141 -6.09 -3.23 -3.42
N ILE A 142 -4.87 -3.29 -3.97
CA ILE A 142 -4.36 -2.33 -4.94
C ILE A 142 -4.34 -3.01 -6.31
N ARG A 143 -4.89 -2.34 -7.31
CA ARG A 143 -4.94 -2.77 -8.72
C ARG A 143 -4.20 -1.77 -9.61
N ASN A 144 -3.95 -2.17 -10.85
CA ASN A 144 -3.36 -1.32 -11.90
C ASN A 144 -1.96 -0.83 -11.52
N LEU A 145 -1.05 -1.79 -11.37
CA LEU A 145 0.34 -1.46 -11.15
C LEU A 145 0.98 -1.09 -12.49
N ASP A 146 1.49 0.13 -12.64
CA ASP A 146 2.19 0.52 -13.86
C ASP A 146 3.65 0.04 -13.82
N ILE A 147 4.29 0.12 -12.65
CA ILE A 147 5.71 -0.19 -12.46
C ILE A 147 5.91 -1.04 -11.20
N LEU A 148 6.63 -2.16 -11.35
CA LEU A 148 7.10 -2.99 -10.24
C LEU A 148 8.61 -2.83 -10.06
N LEU A 149 9.03 -2.15 -9.00
CA LEU A 149 10.43 -1.97 -8.65
C LEU A 149 10.87 -3.05 -7.65
N VAL A 150 11.85 -3.87 -8.05
CA VAL A 150 12.31 -5.02 -7.24
C VAL A 150 13.69 -4.73 -6.65
N VAL A 151 13.76 -4.55 -5.32
CA VAL A 151 15.01 -4.26 -4.59
C VAL A 151 15.66 -5.55 -4.10
N THR A 152 16.89 -5.79 -4.54
CA THR A 152 17.68 -6.97 -4.17
C THR A 152 19.07 -6.57 -3.70
N ASP A 153 19.75 -7.50 -3.01
CA ASP A 153 21.19 -7.45 -2.82
C ASP A 153 21.92 -8.18 -3.97
N GLY A 154 23.25 -8.10 -3.98
CA GLY A 154 24.12 -8.79 -4.95
C GLY A 154 24.25 -10.31 -4.74
N SER A 155 23.49 -10.91 -3.83
CA SER A 155 23.60 -12.34 -3.55
C SER A 155 22.84 -13.17 -4.59
N ARG A 156 23.29 -14.40 -4.83
CA ARG A 156 22.55 -15.38 -5.67
C ARG A 156 21.11 -15.56 -5.17
N LYS A 157 20.90 -15.56 -3.86
CA LYS A 157 19.58 -15.68 -3.25
C LYS A 157 18.70 -14.47 -3.57
N GLY A 158 19.26 -13.25 -3.57
CA GLY A 158 18.57 -12.03 -3.96
C GLY A 158 18.08 -12.07 -5.41
N LEU A 159 18.97 -12.43 -6.34
CA LEU A 159 18.61 -12.57 -7.76
C LEU A 159 17.50 -13.61 -7.99
N LEU A 160 17.58 -14.76 -7.31
CA LEU A 160 16.52 -15.78 -7.37
C LEU A 160 15.19 -15.28 -6.79
N THR A 161 15.21 -14.46 -5.73
CA THR A 161 14.00 -13.81 -5.22
C THR A 161 13.42 -12.85 -6.25
N ALA A 162 14.25 -12.04 -6.91
CA ALA A 162 13.80 -11.12 -7.95
C ALA A 162 13.15 -11.85 -9.14
N GLU A 163 13.74 -12.96 -9.57
CA GLU A 163 13.18 -13.82 -10.62
C GLU A 163 11.81 -14.41 -10.22
N ARG A 164 11.68 -14.90 -8.98
CA ARG A 164 10.41 -15.41 -8.46
C ARG A 164 9.33 -14.33 -8.43
N ILE A 165 9.67 -13.13 -7.96
CA ILE A 165 8.76 -11.98 -7.94
C ILE A 165 8.30 -11.66 -9.37
N ARG A 166 9.22 -11.59 -10.35
CA ARG A 166 8.88 -11.35 -11.75
C ARG A 166 7.90 -12.39 -12.30
N ASN A 167 8.14 -13.67 -12.03
CA ASN A 167 7.28 -14.75 -12.52
C ASN A 167 5.87 -14.68 -11.89
N LEU A 168 5.80 -14.53 -10.57
CA LEU A 168 4.54 -14.38 -9.84
C LEU A 168 3.75 -13.13 -10.29
N ALA A 169 4.44 -12.03 -10.59
CA ALA A 169 3.79 -10.82 -11.08
C ALA A 169 3.12 -11.06 -12.46
N GLY A 170 3.75 -11.87 -13.32
CA GLY A 170 3.17 -12.28 -14.60
C GLY A 170 1.96 -13.22 -14.45
N GLU A 171 1.98 -14.13 -13.49
CA GLU A 171 0.83 -15.00 -13.18
C GLU A 171 -0.37 -14.23 -12.62
N LEU A 172 -0.11 -13.14 -11.89
CA LEU A 172 -1.13 -12.33 -11.24
C LEU A 172 -1.79 -11.28 -12.16
N ASP A 173 -1.35 -11.19 -13.42
CA ASP A 173 -1.82 -10.21 -14.42
C ASP A 173 -1.84 -8.77 -13.87
N LEU A 174 -0.75 -8.39 -13.18
CA LEU A 174 -0.67 -7.10 -12.49
C LEU A 174 -0.59 -5.89 -13.44
N GLY A 175 -0.55 -6.11 -14.76
CA GLY A 175 -0.64 -5.05 -15.77
C GLY A 175 0.56 -4.13 -15.89
N PHE A 176 1.68 -4.45 -15.23
CA PHE A 176 2.89 -3.62 -15.23
C PHE A 176 3.65 -3.71 -16.56
N LYS A 177 4.24 -2.60 -16.99
CA LYS A 177 5.07 -2.51 -18.20
C LYS A 177 6.53 -2.76 -17.92
#